data_AF-A0A7S3AS03-F1
#
_entry.id   AF-A0A7S3AS03-F1
#
_cell.length_a   1.000
_cell.length_b   1.000
_cell.length_c   1.000
_cell.angle_alpha   90.00
_cell.angle_beta   90.00
_cell.angle_gamma   90.00
#
_symmetry.space_group_name_H-M   'P 1'
#
loop_
_entity.id
_entity.type
_entity.pdbx_description
1 polymer ?
#
loop_
_entity_poly.entity_id
_entity_poly.type
_entity_poly.pdbx_seq_one_letter_code
_entity_poly.pdbx_strand_id
1 'polypeptide(L)'
;ADLTKEERKELHCRFYAMGDKNKHSPDKGWPTWAEGVLSPERIAAVEAYDERCFAWSGRAERLFGVIRSHRVGCRVRSPDIVTLAECDHYDSFWREKWRSSGFDSIWRKRPRKVSDDGCAIAWRRSTFELVAQGGFDFGSKLHAAAPDRTCAFALLRWRRDPTVQLLVATTHLARSPTDADQQMARGFQYGSLFRELLAFAGAHNAEEVPVVLTG
;
A
#
# COMPACT_ATOMS: atom_id res chain seq x y z
N ALA A 1 13.43 -14.09 -19.03
CA ALA A 1 14.27 -13.34 -19.99
C ALA A 1 13.63 -11.97 -20.20
N ASP A 2 14.38 -10.89 -20.35
CA ASP A 2 13.78 -9.59 -20.64
C ASP A 2 13.30 -9.55 -22.11
N LEU A 3 12.22 -8.80 -22.37
CA LEU A 3 11.70 -8.55 -23.71
C LEU A 3 12.72 -7.75 -24.53
N THR A 4 12.82 -8.01 -25.83
CA THR A 4 13.61 -7.16 -26.72
C THR A 4 12.97 -5.77 -26.82
N LYS A 5 13.72 -4.78 -27.30
CA LYS A 5 13.19 -3.43 -27.47
C LYS A 5 12.05 -3.42 -28.49
N GLU A 6 12.13 -4.26 -29.51
CA GLU A 6 11.17 -4.42 -30.60
C GLU A 6 9.89 -5.07 -30.08
N GLU A 7 10.00 -6.19 -29.35
CA GLU A 7 8.87 -6.86 -28.68
C GLU A 7 8.15 -5.88 -27.74
N ARG A 8 8.92 -5.15 -26.92
CA ARG A 8 8.37 -4.16 -25.99
C ARG A 8 7.69 -3.01 -26.72
N LYS A 9 8.27 -2.50 -27.81
CA LYS A 9 7.69 -1.43 -28.61
C LYS A 9 6.38 -1.87 -29.25
N GLU A 10 6.33 -3.07 -29.82
CA GLU A 10 5.12 -3.62 -30.44
C GLU A 10 4.00 -3.84 -29.41
N LEU A 11 4.30 -4.47 -28.27
CA LEU A 11 3.34 -4.63 -27.17
C LEU A 11 2.81 -3.28 -26.69
N HIS A 12 3.70 -2.29 -26.54
CA HIS A 12 3.32 -0.94 -26.14
C HIS A 12 2.42 -0.28 -27.20
N CYS A 13 2.79 -0.35 -28.48
CA CYS A 13 1.97 0.17 -29.58
C CYS A 13 0.57 -0.46 -29.59
N ARG A 14 0.47 -1.79 -29.46
CA ARG A 14 -0.83 -2.49 -29.42
C ARG A 14 -1.66 -2.09 -28.20
N PHE A 15 -1.03 -2.04 -27.01
CA PHE A 15 -1.71 -1.65 -25.78
C PHE A 15 -2.32 -0.23 -25.85
N TYR A 16 -1.58 0.73 -26.43
CA TYR A 16 -2.05 2.12 -26.57
C TYR A 16 -2.95 2.36 -27.79
N ALA A 17 -2.87 1.52 -28.83
CA ALA A 17 -3.80 1.54 -29.96
C ALA A 17 -5.21 1.09 -29.53
N MET A 18 -5.30 0.28 -28.47
CA MET A 18 -6.60 -0.02 -27.85
C MET A 18 -7.09 1.18 -27.05
N GLY A 19 -8.23 1.74 -27.46
CA GLY A 19 -8.96 2.72 -26.65
C GLY A 19 -9.28 2.15 -25.26
N ASP A 20 -9.57 3.04 -24.29
CA ASP A 20 -9.67 2.66 -22.87
C ASP A 20 -10.68 1.54 -22.55
N LYS A 21 -11.65 1.29 -23.42
CA LYS A 21 -12.68 0.26 -23.24
C LYS A 21 -12.20 -1.18 -23.49
N ASN A 22 -11.05 -1.37 -24.16
CA ASN A 22 -10.57 -2.70 -24.58
C ASN A 22 -9.29 -3.17 -23.87
N LYS A 23 -8.78 -2.43 -22.88
CA LYS A 23 -7.58 -2.79 -22.10
C LYS A 23 -7.85 -3.85 -21.03
N HIS A 24 -8.71 -4.83 -21.32
CA HIS A 24 -8.99 -5.89 -20.37
C HIS A 24 -7.82 -6.88 -20.36
N SER A 25 -7.11 -6.97 -19.24
CA SER A 25 -6.21 -8.08 -18.98
C SER A 25 -7.03 -9.24 -18.45
N PRO A 26 -6.89 -10.45 -18.99
CA PRO A 26 -7.59 -11.61 -18.44
C PRO A 26 -7.09 -11.92 -17.03
N ASP A 27 -7.94 -12.54 -16.21
CA ASP A 27 -7.57 -12.99 -14.85
C ASP A 27 -6.43 -14.03 -14.87
N LYS A 28 -6.22 -14.69 -16.03
CA LYS A 28 -5.09 -15.59 -16.30
C LYS A 28 -4.65 -15.50 -17.77
N GLY A 29 -3.33 -15.58 -17.97
CA GLY A 29 -2.71 -15.67 -19.29
C GLY A 29 -2.43 -14.32 -19.93
N TRP A 30 -1.91 -14.37 -21.16
CA TRP A 30 -1.60 -13.18 -21.94
C TRP A 30 -2.87 -12.58 -22.51
N PRO A 31 -3.00 -11.25 -22.54
CA PRO A 31 -4.17 -10.62 -23.12
C PRO A 31 -4.17 -10.81 -24.65
N THR A 32 -5.36 -10.87 -25.24
CA THR A 32 -5.54 -11.17 -26.68
C THR A 32 -4.77 -10.20 -27.60
N TRP A 33 -4.62 -8.94 -27.21
CA TRP A 33 -3.85 -7.96 -27.97
C TRP A 33 -2.34 -8.23 -28.00
N ALA A 34 -1.82 -9.01 -27.05
CA ALA A 34 -0.42 -9.42 -27.00
C ALA A 34 -0.17 -10.71 -27.78
N GLU A 35 -1.21 -11.39 -28.27
CA GLU A 35 -1.08 -12.63 -29.04
C GLU A 35 -0.29 -12.41 -30.34
N GLY A 36 0.54 -13.39 -30.67
CA GLY A 36 1.38 -13.38 -31.87
C GLY A 36 2.56 -12.41 -31.82
N VAL A 37 2.73 -11.63 -30.74
CA VAL A 37 3.96 -10.81 -30.57
C VAL A 37 5.13 -11.67 -30.09
N LEU A 38 4.85 -12.63 -29.22
CA LEU A 38 5.85 -13.54 -28.64
C LEU A 38 5.57 -14.97 -29.08
N SER A 39 6.63 -15.75 -29.30
CA SER A 39 6.49 -17.19 -29.52
C SER A 39 6.05 -17.91 -28.24
N PRO A 40 5.48 -19.12 -28.31
CA PRO A 40 5.12 -19.90 -27.13
C PRO A 40 6.28 -20.13 -26.16
N GLU A 41 7.49 -20.39 -26.67
CA GLU A 41 8.71 -20.58 -25.87
C GLU A 41 9.09 -19.29 -25.15
N ARG A 42 8.87 -18.14 -25.81
CA ARG A 42 9.16 -16.83 -25.27
C ARG A 42 8.16 -16.44 -24.18
N ILE A 43 6.88 -16.75 -24.38
CA ILE A 43 5.83 -16.63 -23.35
C ILE A 43 6.22 -17.42 -22.11
N ALA A 44 6.56 -18.70 -22.26
CA ALA A 44 6.99 -19.55 -21.15
C ALA A 44 8.24 -19.00 -20.44
N ALA A 45 9.19 -18.43 -21.18
CA ALA A 45 10.39 -17.82 -20.62
C ALA A 45 10.13 -16.49 -19.87
N VAL A 46 9.07 -15.76 -20.21
CA VAL A 46 8.61 -14.57 -19.48
C VAL A 46 7.84 -15.00 -18.24
N GLU A 47 6.92 -15.96 -18.34
CA GLU A 47 6.15 -16.48 -17.21
C GLU A 47 7.06 -17.12 -16.14
N ALA A 48 8.07 -17.91 -16.55
CA ALA A 48 9.05 -18.47 -15.63
C ALA A 48 9.90 -17.38 -14.95
N TYR A 49 10.16 -16.26 -15.64
CA TYR A 49 10.84 -15.11 -15.03
C TYR A 49 9.90 -14.39 -14.06
N ASP A 50 8.63 -14.24 -14.41
CA ASP A 50 7.61 -13.63 -13.58
C ASP A 50 7.42 -14.39 -12.27
N GLU A 51 7.21 -15.71 -12.35
CA GLU A 51 7.11 -16.57 -11.18
C GLU A 51 8.35 -16.46 -10.28
N ARG A 52 9.55 -16.41 -10.86
CA ARG A 52 10.78 -16.30 -10.08
C ARG A 52 10.96 -14.94 -9.40
N CYS A 53 10.55 -13.85 -10.06
CA CYS A 53 10.89 -12.49 -9.65
C CYS A 53 9.74 -11.74 -8.98
N PHE A 54 8.50 -11.97 -9.41
CA PHE A 54 7.30 -11.26 -8.99
C PHE A 54 6.31 -12.12 -8.20
N ALA A 55 6.49 -13.46 -8.11
CA ALA A 55 5.69 -14.26 -7.18
C ALA A 55 5.85 -13.76 -5.74
N TRP A 56 4.73 -13.78 -5.00
CA TRP A 56 4.68 -13.32 -3.61
C TRP A 56 5.68 -14.07 -2.72
N SER A 57 5.79 -15.39 -2.88
CA SER A 57 6.71 -16.25 -2.14
C SER A 57 8.16 -15.75 -2.20
N GLY A 58 8.59 -15.25 -3.37
CA GLY A 58 9.91 -14.63 -3.55
C GLY A 58 9.98 -13.21 -2.99
N ARG A 59 8.94 -12.39 -3.19
CA ARG A 59 8.95 -10.97 -2.80
C ARG A 59 8.83 -10.75 -1.29
N ALA A 60 8.02 -11.54 -0.60
CA ALA A 60 7.64 -11.30 0.80
C ALA A 60 8.86 -11.17 1.74
N GLU A 61 9.77 -12.14 1.68
CA GLU A 61 10.99 -12.13 2.50
C GLU A 61 11.96 -11.01 2.10
N ARG A 62 12.02 -10.66 0.80
CA ARG A 62 12.85 -9.53 0.34
C ARG A 62 12.33 -8.20 0.88
N LEU A 63 11.02 -7.97 0.81
CA LEU A 63 10.38 -6.75 1.34
C LEU A 63 10.66 -6.62 2.84
N PHE A 64 10.44 -7.68 3.61
CA PHE A 64 10.75 -7.67 5.03
C PHE A 64 12.25 -7.45 5.31
N GLY A 65 13.13 -8.07 4.51
CA GLY A 65 14.57 -7.90 4.58
C GLY A 65 15.02 -6.45 4.38
N VAL A 66 14.40 -5.73 3.43
CA VAL A 66 14.65 -4.29 3.20
C VAL A 66 14.26 -3.46 4.41
N ILE A 67 13.11 -3.73 5.02
CA ILE A 67 12.64 -3.01 6.21
C ILE A 67 13.58 -3.25 7.39
N ARG A 68 14.00 -4.50 7.61
CA ARG A 68 14.90 -4.85 8.71
C ARG A 68 16.31 -4.27 8.53
N SER A 69 16.79 -4.21 7.29
CA SER A 69 18.12 -3.71 6.94
C SER A 69 18.12 -2.25 6.52
N HIS A 70 17.07 -1.49 6.89
CA HIS A 70 16.97 -0.08 6.54
C HIS A 70 18.19 0.70 7.04
N ARG A 71 18.70 1.61 6.20
CA ARG A 71 19.90 2.40 6.48
C ARG A 71 19.52 3.85 6.73
N VAL A 72 19.97 4.37 7.87
CA VAL A 72 19.90 5.79 8.20
C VAL A 72 21.34 6.30 8.30
N GLY A 73 21.77 7.03 7.27
CA GLY A 73 23.19 7.36 7.08
C GLY A 73 24.07 6.11 6.97
N CYS A 74 25.13 6.04 7.76
CA CYS A 74 26.04 4.90 7.78
C CYS A 74 25.59 3.72 8.66
N ARG A 75 24.43 3.82 9.34
CA ARG A 75 23.96 2.81 10.30
C ARG A 75 22.83 1.98 9.71
N VAL A 76 22.94 0.66 9.84
CA VAL A 76 21.82 -0.26 9.62
C VAL A 76 20.98 -0.25 10.90
N ARG A 77 19.75 0.24 10.81
CA ARG A 77 18.80 0.25 11.92
C ARG A 77 17.40 0.02 11.38
N SER A 78 16.79 -1.07 11.82
CA SER A 78 15.37 -1.31 11.54
C SER A 78 14.53 -0.22 12.23
N PRO A 79 13.53 0.35 11.54
CA PRO A 79 12.74 1.46 12.03
C PRO A 79 11.94 1.10 13.28
N ASP A 80 11.55 2.11 14.06
CA ASP A 80 10.70 1.93 15.24
C ASP A 80 9.21 1.88 14.89
N ILE A 81 8.82 2.51 13.77
CA ILE A 81 7.47 2.53 13.21
C ILE A 81 7.58 2.29 11.70
N VAL A 82 6.73 1.43 11.15
CA VAL A 82 6.62 1.11 9.74
C VAL A 82 5.18 1.30 9.30
N THR A 83 4.98 2.01 8.21
CA THR A 83 3.67 2.12 7.56
C THR A 83 3.75 1.50 6.17
N LEU A 84 2.78 0.66 5.81
CA LEU A 84 2.71 0.05 4.49
C LEU A 84 1.39 0.44 3.81
N ALA A 85 1.49 1.01 2.61
CA ALA A 85 0.41 1.01 1.63
C ALA A 85 0.46 -0.28 0.80
N GLU A 86 -0.64 -0.62 0.14
CA GLU A 86 -0.76 -1.84 -0.68
C GLU A 86 -0.39 -3.11 0.09
N CYS A 87 -0.71 -3.15 1.39
CA CYS A 87 -0.42 -4.28 2.25
C CYS A 87 -1.49 -5.37 2.06
N ASP A 88 -1.26 -6.26 1.11
CA ASP A 88 -1.92 -7.56 0.98
C ASP A 88 -1.25 -8.60 1.92
N HIS A 89 -1.81 -9.81 1.98
CA HIS A 89 -1.26 -10.92 2.78
C HIS A 89 -1.03 -10.58 4.26
N TYR A 90 -1.81 -9.66 4.83
CA TYR A 90 -1.59 -9.22 6.22
C TYR A 90 -1.74 -10.38 7.20
N ASP A 91 -2.85 -11.10 7.12
CA ASP A 91 -3.13 -12.23 8.03
C ASP A 91 -2.23 -13.43 7.78
N SER A 92 -1.92 -13.72 6.50
CA SER A 92 -1.14 -14.90 6.12
C SER A 92 0.36 -14.74 6.29
N PHE A 93 0.89 -13.50 6.30
CA PHE A 93 2.33 -13.24 6.35
C PHE A 93 2.69 -12.13 7.34
N TRP A 94 2.23 -10.90 7.10
CA TRP A 94 2.77 -9.73 7.82
C TRP A 94 2.51 -9.76 9.33
N ARG A 95 1.31 -10.16 9.76
CA ARG A 95 0.91 -10.18 11.17
C ARG A 95 1.89 -11.00 12.02
N GLU A 96 2.17 -12.23 11.60
CA GLU A 96 3.10 -13.11 12.32
C GLU A 96 4.56 -12.69 12.10
N LYS A 97 4.91 -12.19 10.91
CA LYS A 97 6.26 -11.67 10.63
C LYS A 97 6.62 -10.48 11.52
N TRP A 98 5.69 -9.56 11.73
CA TRP A 98 5.84 -8.44 12.65
C TRP A 98 5.97 -8.91 14.08
N ARG A 99 5.05 -9.77 14.53
CA ARG A 99 5.01 -10.31 15.89
C ARG A 99 6.32 -11.01 16.26
N SER A 100 6.78 -11.93 15.42
CA SER A 100 8.02 -12.69 15.62
C SER A 100 9.27 -11.81 15.61
N SER A 101 9.19 -10.62 15.02
CA SER A 101 10.29 -9.65 14.93
C SER A 101 10.21 -8.53 15.97
N GLY A 102 9.34 -8.66 16.98
CA GLY A 102 9.23 -7.71 18.09
C GLY A 102 8.38 -6.47 17.79
N PHE A 103 7.53 -6.53 16.76
CA PHE A 103 6.56 -5.49 16.43
C PHE A 103 5.15 -5.93 16.83
N ASP A 104 4.32 -4.96 17.18
CA ASP A 104 2.87 -5.09 17.11
C ASP A 104 2.39 -4.32 15.88
N SER A 105 1.18 -4.62 15.38
CA SER A 105 0.68 -3.97 14.18
C SER A 105 -0.84 -3.96 14.11
N ILE A 106 -1.37 -3.02 13.32
CA ILE A 106 -2.76 -2.95 12.89
C ILE A 106 -2.80 -2.92 11.36
N TRP A 107 -3.93 -3.32 10.81
CA TRP A 107 -4.19 -3.26 9.38
C TRP A 107 -5.65 -2.93 9.11
N ARG A 108 -5.86 -2.15 8.06
CA ARG A 108 -7.17 -1.81 7.56
C ARG A 108 -7.24 -2.12 6.07
N LYS A 109 -8.07 -3.10 5.73
CA LYS A 109 -8.37 -3.49 4.34
C LYS A 109 -9.04 -2.34 3.59
N ARG A 110 -8.79 -2.23 2.29
CA ARG A 110 -9.63 -1.39 1.43
C ARG A 110 -11.09 -1.90 1.45
N PRO A 111 -12.09 -0.99 1.37
CA PRO A 111 -13.51 -1.36 1.33
C PRO A 111 -13.91 -2.16 0.08
N ARG A 112 -13.07 -2.20 -0.95
CA ARG A 112 -13.32 -2.93 -2.19
C ARG A 112 -13.27 -4.45 -1.96
N LYS A 113 -14.37 -5.15 -2.30
CA LYS A 113 -14.51 -6.61 -2.12
C LYS A 113 -13.41 -7.42 -2.81
N VAL A 114 -13.01 -7.01 -4.01
CA VAL A 114 -12.00 -7.72 -4.83
C VAL A 114 -10.55 -7.35 -4.50
N SER A 115 -10.33 -6.38 -3.62
CA SER A 115 -8.97 -6.00 -3.20
C SER A 115 -8.64 -6.70 -1.89
N ASP A 116 -7.54 -7.42 -1.83
CA ASP A 116 -7.07 -8.05 -0.59
C ASP A 116 -6.06 -7.18 0.17
N ASP A 117 -5.72 -6.01 -0.38
CA ASP A 117 -4.77 -5.09 0.18
C ASP A 117 -5.42 -4.04 1.10
N GLY A 118 -4.56 -3.29 1.77
CA GLY A 118 -4.95 -2.26 2.71
C GLY A 118 -3.76 -1.43 3.16
N CYS A 119 -3.94 -0.75 4.28
CA CYS A 119 -2.87 -0.01 4.94
C CYS A 119 -2.54 -0.65 6.28
N ALA A 120 -1.26 -0.83 6.58
CA ALA A 120 -0.78 -1.35 7.86
C ALA A 120 0.10 -0.33 8.60
N ILE A 121 -0.01 -0.32 9.92
CA ILE A 121 0.92 0.39 10.81
C ILE A 121 1.50 -0.65 11.76
N ALA A 122 2.82 -0.78 11.78
CA ALA A 122 3.56 -1.62 12.71
C ALA A 122 4.50 -0.76 13.56
N TRP A 123 4.66 -1.09 14.84
CA TRP A 123 5.56 -0.39 15.76
C TRP A 123 6.31 -1.38 16.64
N ARG A 124 7.52 -1.02 17.07
CA ARG A 124 8.27 -1.85 18.02
C ARG A 124 7.55 -1.92 19.36
N ARG A 125 7.23 -3.15 19.78
CA ARG A 125 6.60 -3.42 21.09
C ARG A 125 7.45 -2.92 22.25
N SER A 126 8.77 -2.91 22.11
CA SER A 126 9.69 -2.39 23.13
C SER A 126 9.68 -0.87 23.27
N THR A 127 9.25 -0.16 22.23
CA THR A 127 9.33 1.31 22.16
C THR A 127 7.97 1.96 22.40
N PHE A 128 6.92 1.42 21.78
CA PHE A 128 5.57 1.99 21.82
C PHE A 128 4.54 0.96 22.27
N GLU A 129 3.42 1.48 22.77
CA GLU A 129 2.19 0.72 22.96
C GLU A 129 1.00 1.43 22.33
N LEU A 130 0.00 0.65 21.90
CA LEU A 130 -1.21 1.17 21.30
C LEU A 130 -2.13 1.75 22.37
N VAL A 131 -2.52 3.01 22.21
CA VAL A 131 -3.53 3.67 23.04
C VAL A 131 -4.90 3.56 22.38
N ALA A 132 -4.97 3.90 21.10
CA ALA A 132 -6.18 3.83 20.30
C ALA A 132 -5.83 3.52 18.84
N GLN A 133 -6.75 2.87 18.14
CA GLN A 133 -6.68 2.66 16.71
C GLN A 133 -7.97 3.15 16.06
N GLY A 134 -7.86 3.58 14.82
CA GLY A 134 -8.99 4.05 14.05
C GLY A 134 -8.68 4.06 12.56
N GLY A 135 -9.52 4.75 11.83
CA GLY A 135 -9.39 4.88 10.39
C GLY A 135 -10.74 5.06 9.73
N PHE A 136 -10.70 5.35 8.45
CA PHE A 136 -11.90 5.61 7.68
C PHE A 136 -11.67 5.26 6.20
N ASP A 137 -12.78 5.04 5.50
CA ASP A 137 -12.76 4.83 4.06
C ASP A 137 -13.11 6.14 3.37
N PHE A 138 -12.38 6.47 2.31
CA PHE A 138 -12.62 7.68 1.54
C PHE A 138 -13.90 7.51 0.72
N GLY A 139 -15.03 7.89 1.31
CA GLY A 139 -16.29 8.13 0.61
C GLY A 139 -16.43 9.61 0.25
N SER A 140 -17.25 9.89 -0.76
CA SER A 140 -17.68 11.25 -1.05
C SER A 140 -19.20 11.28 -1.17
N LYS A 141 -19.85 12.23 -0.50
CA LYS A 141 -21.26 12.55 -0.81
C LYS A 141 -21.41 13.27 -2.16
N LEU A 142 -20.31 13.81 -2.70
CA LEU A 142 -20.24 14.56 -3.96
C LEU A 142 -19.91 13.65 -5.16
N HIS A 143 -19.35 12.47 -4.91
CA HIS A 143 -19.04 11.47 -5.93
C HIS A 143 -19.76 10.18 -5.57
N ALA A 144 -20.72 9.76 -6.39
CA ALA A 144 -21.50 8.53 -6.19
C ALA A 144 -20.67 7.22 -6.28
N ALA A 145 -19.37 7.33 -6.53
CA ALA A 145 -18.47 6.19 -6.55
C ALA A 145 -18.34 5.58 -5.14
N ALA A 146 -18.45 4.26 -5.07
CA ALA A 146 -18.20 3.54 -3.83
C ALA A 146 -16.79 3.86 -3.29
N PRO A 147 -16.61 3.94 -1.96
CA PRO A 147 -15.29 4.09 -1.37
C PRO A 147 -14.35 2.99 -1.87
N ASP A 148 -13.15 3.37 -2.31
CA ASP A 148 -12.11 2.44 -2.77
C ASP A 148 -10.83 2.54 -1.92
N ARG A 149 -10.59 3.69 -1.30
CA ARG A 149 -9.37 3.98 -0.54
C ARG A 149 -9.66 3.99 0.95
N THR A 150 -8.64 3.74 1.74
CA THR A 150 -8.73 3.71 3.20
C THR A 150 -7.56 4.46 3.84
N CYS A 151 -7.77 4.93 5.06
CA CYS A 151 -6.72 5.44 5.93
C CYS A 151 -6.78 4.71 7.28
N ALA A 152 -5.61 4.40 7.85
CA ALA A 152 -5.48 3.80 9.17
C ALA A 152 -4.83 4.79 10.14
N PHE A 153 -5.29 4.78 11.40
CA PHE A 153 -4.77 5.60 12.49
C PHE A 153 -4.31 4.72 13.65
N ALA A 154 -3.18 5.08 14.25
CA ALA A 154 -2.69 4.51 15.50
C ALA A 154 -2.20 5.64 16.41
N LEU A 155 -2.85 5.83 17.56
CA LEU A 155 -2.32 6.64 18.65
C LEU A 155 -1.40 5.76 19.50
N LEU A 156 -0.12 6.10 19.50
CA LEU A 156 0.93 5.35 20.19
C LEU A 156 1.42 6.14 21.39
N ARG A 157 1.71 5.44 22.49
CA ARG A 157 2.36 6.00 23.67
C ARG A 157 3.78 5.49 23.78
N TRP A 158 4.73 6.38 24.05
CA TRP A 158 6.12 6.00 24.25
C TRP A 158 6.26 5.28 25.59
N ARG A 159 6.84 4.09 25.60
CA ARG A 159 6.95 3.29 26.82
C ARG A 159 7.90 3.88 27.86
N ARG A 160 8.89 4.68 27.45
CA ARG A 160 9.86 5.29 28.36
C ARG A 160 9.28 6.49 29.11
N ASP A 161 8.34 7.20 28.50
CA ASP A 161 7.66 8.34 29.08
C ASP A 161 6.17 8.31 28.65
N PRO A 162 5.27 7.87 29.54
CA PRO A 162 3.84 7.76 29.25
C PRO A 162 3.16 9.09 28.92
N THR A 163 3.78 10.23 29.21
CA THR A 163 3.26 11.56 28.84
C THR A 163 3.49 11.88 27.37
N VAL A 164 4.39 11.15 26.70
CA VAL A 164 4.72 11.33 25.29
C VAL A 164 3.90 10.38 24.43
N GLN A 165 3.12 10.96 23.53
CA GLN A 165 2.32 10.26 22.54
C GLN A 165 2.70 10.66 21.12
N LEU A 166 2.31 9.83 20.15
CA LEU A 166 2.51 10.04 18.73
C LEU A 166 1.30 9.48 17.98
N LEU A 167 0.68 10.29 17.13
CA LEU A 167 -0.38 9.84 16.25
C LEU A 167 0.21 9.49 14.88
N VAL A 168 0.04 8.25 14.45
CA VAL A 168 0.50 7.78 13.15
C VAL A 168 -0.71 7.58 12.25
N ALA A 169 -0.68 8.19 11.09
CA ALA A 169 -1.68 8.03 10.04
C ALA A 169 -1.03 7.54 8.76
N THR A 170 -1.66 6.58 8.09
CA THR A 170 -1.19 6.10 6.78
C THR A 170 -2.35 5.87 5.81
N THR A 171 -2.14 6.19 4.54
CA THR A 171 -3.15 6.10 3.48
C THR A 171 -2.52 5.67 2.15
N HIS A 172 -3.33 5.49 1.11
CA HIS A 172 -2.89 5.40 -0.28
C HIS A 172 -3.91 6.08 -1.20
N LEU A 173 -3.59 7.32 -1.60
CA LEU A 173 -4.50 8.21 -2.31
C LEU A 173 -4.69 7.83 -3.80
N ALA A 174 -5.57 8.55 -4.50
CA ALA A 174 -5.76 8.37 -5.93
C ALA A 174 -4.43 8.52 -6.70
N ARG A 175 -4.23 7.66 -7.70
CA ARG A 175 -2.91 7.43 -8.32
C ARG A 175 -2.55 8.47 -9.36
N SER A 176 -3.44 8.74 -10.31
CA SER A 176 -3.06 9.43 -11.55
C SER A 176 -2.99 10.94 -11.37
N PRO A 177 -1.83 11.60 -11.55
CA PRO A 177 -1.72 13.05 -11.48
C PRO A 177 -2.19 13.76 -12.77
N THR A 178 -2.34 13.04 -13.88
CA THR A 178 -2.74 13.63 -15.17
C THR A 178 -4.23 13.48 -15.47
N ASP A 179 -4.94 12.72 -14.66
CA ASP A 179 -6.38 12.50 -14.76
C ASP A 179 -7.11 13.53 -13.88
N ALA A 180 -7.95 14.36 -14.49
CA ALA A 180 -8.64 15.46 -13.82
C ALA A 180 -9.61 14.97 -12.73
N ASP A 181 -10.30 13.85 -12.96
CA ASP A 181 -11.24 13.28 -12.00
C ASP A 181 -10.48 12.71 -10.78
N GLN A 182 -9.34 12.04 -11.01
CA GLN A 182 -8.49 11.54 -9.93
C GLN A 182 -7.77 12.67 -9.17
N GLN A 183 -7.41 13.77 -9.85
CA GLN A 183 -6.92 14.99 -9.20
C GLN A 183 -7.97 15.56 -8.24
N MET A 184 -9.22 15.70 -8.71
CA MET A 184 -10.32 16.18 -7.89
C MET A 184 -10.63 15.24 -6.73
N ALA A 185 -10.69 13.92 -6.98
CA ALA A 185 -10.87 12.91 -5.95
C ALA A 185 -9.77 12.99 -4.87
N ARG A 186 -8.50 13.15 -5.27
CA ARG A 186 -7.38 13.31 -4.34
C ARG A 186 -7.51 14.58 -3.49
N GLY A 187 -7.99 15.68 -4.06
CA GLY A 187 -8.32 16.90 -3.30
C GLY A 187 -9.36 16.64 -2.20
N PHE A 188 -10.45 15.94 -2.53
CA PHE A 188 -11.46 15.53 -1.53
C PHE A 188 -10.91 14.57 -0.48
N GLN A 189 -10.01 13.67 -0.89
CA GLN A 189 -9.35 12.74 0.03
C GLN A 189 -8.47 13.49 1.04
N TYR A 190 -7.67 14.48 0.61
CA TYR A 190 -6.92 15.31 1.56
C TYR A 190 -7.82 16.01 2.57
N GLY A 191 -8.89 16.66 2.13
CA GLY A 191 -9.84 17.34 3.03
C GLY A 191 -10.48 16.37 4.04
N SER A 192 -10.88 15.19 3.57
CA SER A 192 -11.46 14.15 4.43
C SER A 192 -10.43 13.61 5.43
N LEU A 193 -9.19 13.40 4.99
CA LEU A 193 -8.10 12.93 5.84
C LEU A 193 -7.87 13.85 7.04
N PHE A 194 -7.72 15.16 6.82
CA PHE A 194 -7.50 16.08 7.92
C PHE A 194 -8.73 16.20 8.83
N ARG A 195 -9.94 16.18 8.27
CA ARG A 195 -11.18 16.19 9.07
C ARG A 195 -11.27 14.97 9.99
N GLU A 196 -11.09 13.78 9.45
CA GLU A 196 -11.20 12.52 10.22
C GLU A 196 -10.04 12.35 11.20
N LEU A 197 -8.84 12.79 10.83
CA LEU A 197 -7.68 12.80 11.73
C LEU A 197 -7.92 13.70 12.94
N LEU A 198 -8.44 14.92 12.73
CA LEU A 198 -8.78 15.85 13.81
C LEU A 198 -9.93 15.31 14.68
N ALA A 199 -10.95 14.69 14.07
CA ALA A 199 -12.04 14.06 14.81
C ALA A 199 -11.54 12.89 15.68
N PHE A 200 -10.64 12.05 15.14
CA PHE A 200 -10.00 10.98 15.90
C PHE A 200 -9.14 11.53 17.04
N ALA A 201 -8.33 12.56 16.78
CA ALA A 201 -7.53 13.21 17.80
C ALA A 201 -8.41 13.77 18.94
N GLY A 202 -9.47 14.50 18.61
CA GLY A 202 -10.40 15.04 19.61
C GLY A 202 -11.14 13.98 20.41
N ALA A 203 -11.56 12.88 19.79
CA ALA A 203 -12.19 11.76 20.48
C ALA A 203 -11.26 11.06 21.51
N HIS A 204 -9.94 11.29 21.40
CA HIS A 204 -8.93 10.69 22.24
C HIS A 204 -8.10 11.70 23.05
N ASN A 205 -8.54 12.97 23.14
CA ASN A 205 -7.81 14.07 23.78
C ASN A 205 -6.34 14.17 23.31
N ALA A 206 -6.14 14.01 22.00
CA ALA A 206 -4.84 13.94 21.34
C ALA A 206 -4.64 15.08 20.33
N GLU A 207 -5.34 16.20 20.47
CA GLU A 207 -5.29 17.34 19.55
C GLU A 207 -3.90 17.99 19.47
N GLU A 208 -3.17 18.00 20.58
CA GLU A 208 -1.80 18.53 20.69
C GLU A 208 -0.71 17.47 20.43
N VAL A 209 -1.12 16.22 20.15
CA VAL A 209 -0.17 15.13 19.92
C VAL A 209 0.47 15.28 18.52
N PRO A 210 1.80 15.18 18.40
CA PRO A 210 2.45 15.24 17.11
C PRO A 210 1.95 14.13 16.18
N VAL A 211 1.77 14.47 14.90
CA VAL A 211 1.29 13.56 13.88
C VAL A 211 2.41 13.18 12.90
N VAL A 212 2.58 11.89 12.66
CA VAL A 212 3.33 11.36 11.52
C VAL A 212 2.32 10.87 10.49
N LEU A 213 2.20 11.60 9.38
CA LEU A 213 1.33 11.25 8.27
C LEU A 213 2.16 10.70 7.11
N THR A 214 1.83 9.48 6.66
CA THR A 214 2.47 8.81 5.51
C THR A 214 1.43 8.36 4.49
N GLY A 215 1.86 8.08 3.26
CA GLY A 215 1.00 7.55 2.19
C GLY A 215 1.36 8.06 0.81
#